data_AF-A0A9X0DLL4-F1
#
_entry.id   AF-A0A9X0DLL4-F1
#
_cell.length_a   1.000
_cell.length_b   1.000
_cell.length_c   1.000
_cell.angle_alpha   90.00
_cell.angle_beta   90.00
_cell.angle_gamma   90.00
#
_symmetry.space_group_name_H-M   'P 1'
#
loop_
_entity.id
_entity.type
_entity.pdbx_description
1 polymer ?
#
loop_
_entity_poly.entity_id
_entity_poly.type
_entity_poly.pdbx_seq_one_letter_code
_entity_poly.pdbx_strand_id
1 'polypeptide(L)'
;MPLHLDGEASYLLTGGLGGLGKPIATWLVEHGARSLIFISRSAGKKVEDQEFFRELESSGCSVSTVAGFVESMEDVQKAIGLAPRRIAGVIHLAMILRVCFKSLLALLASSSGHPYTFREVQFD
;
A
#
# COMPACT_ATOMS: atom_id res chain seq x y z
N MET A 1 24.07 13.64 -5.62
CA MET A 1 23.00 14.64 -5.61
C MET A 1 21.84 14.05 -4.82
N PRO A 2 21.28 14.75 -3.82
CA PRO A 2 20.06 14.27 -3.16
C PRO A 2 18.92 14.23 -4.17
N LEU A 3 18.01 13.27 -4.03
CA LEU A 3 16.81 13.19 -4.87
C LEU A 3 15.95 14.43 -4.61
N HIS A 4 15.51 15.12 -5.66
CA HIS A 4 14.55 16.21 -5.56
C HIS A 4 13.39 15.91 -6.49
N LEU A 5 12.20 15.81 -5.93
CA LEU A 5 10.97 15.50 -6.64
C LEU A 5 10.30 16.79 -7.11
N ASP A 6 9.68 16.74 -8.28
CA ASP A 6 8.90 17.85 -8.80
C ASP A 6 7.61 17.99 -7.99
N GLY A 7 7.46 19.11 -7.28
CA GLY A 7 6.24 19.47 -6.54
C GLY A 7 5.06 19.81 -7.44
N GLU A 8 5.31 20.11 -8.71
CA GLU A 8 4.31 20.36 -9.75
C GLU A 8 3.97 19.08 -10.54
N ALA A 9 4.24 17.90 -9.96
CA ALA A 9 3.83 16.61 -10.49
C ALA A 9 3.05 15.78 -9.46
N SER A 10 2.33 14.78 -9.96
CA SER A 10 1.62 13.79 -9.14
C SER A 10 2.38 12.46 -9.09
N TYR A 11 2.27 11.78 -7.95
CA TYR A 11 2.90 10.48 -7.72
C TYR A 11 1.84 9.46 -7.30
N LEU A 12 1.81 8.34 -7.99
CA LEU A 12 0.82 7.27 -7.78
C LEU A 12 1.43 6.14 -6.96
N LEU A 13 0.81 5.79 -5.84
CA LEU A 13 1.26 4.73 -4.94
C LEU A 13 0.19 3.63 -4.88
N THR A 14 0.55 2.42 -5.28
CA THR A 14 -0.35 1.26 -5.13
C THR A 14 0.05 0.50 -3.87
N GLY A 15 -0.87 0.21 -2.95
CA GLY A 15 -0.53 -0.40 -1.66
C GLY A 15 0.22 0.53 -0.71
N GLY A 16 0.24 1.85 -0.98
CA GLY A 16 0.99 2.83 -0.20
C GLY A 16 0.47 3.11 1.21
N LEU A 17 -0.65 2.52 1.63
CA LEU A 17 -1.17 2.63 3.00
C LEU A 17 -0.70 1.48 3.93
N GLY A 18 0.08 0.53 3.39
CA GLY A 18 0.69 -0.54 4.20
C GLY A 18 1.87 -0.05 5.04
N GLY A 19 2.42 -0.93 5.89
CA GLY A 19 3.49 -0.59 6.83
C GLY A 19 4.74 0.04 6.19
N LEU A 20 5.14 -0.39 4.99
CA LEU A 20 6.25 0.24 4.25
C LEU A 20 5.80 1.45 3.43
N GLY A 21 4.52 1.52 3.07
CA GLY A 21 4.00 2.56 2.19
C GLY A 21 3.95 3.93 2.85
N LYS A 22 3.52 4.00 4.11
CA LYS A 22 3.45 5.28 4.84
C LYS A 22 4.83 5.95 4.97
N PRO A 23 5.90 5.27 5.43
CA PRO A 23 7.24 5.85 5.47
C PRO A 23 7.75 6.30 4.09
N ILE A 24 7.50 5.53 3.03
CA ILE A 24 7.91 5.89 1.67
C ILE A 24 7.17 7.15 1.22
N ALA A 25 5.86 7.24 1.45
CA ALA A 25 5.07 8.42 1.12
C ALA A 25 5.54 9.67 1.88
N THR A 26 5.82 9.56 3.18
CA THR A 26 6.44 10.65 3.95
C THR A 26 7.76 11.09 3.34
N TRP A 27 8.63 10.12 3.01
CA TRP A 27 9.92 10.41 2.38
C TRP A 27 9.76 11.12 1.02
N LEU A 28 8.79 10.74 0.19
CA LEU A 28 8.51 11.45 -1.07
C LEU A 28 8.14 12.92 -0.81
N VAL A 29 7.30 13.19 0.21
CA VAL A 29 6.92 14.56 0.56
C VAL A 29 8.11 15.36 1.08
N GLU A 30 8.95 14.78 1.93
CA GLU A 30 10.21 15.39 2.39
C GLU A 30 11.14 15.76 1.21
N HIS A 31 11.11 14.98 0.14
CA HIS A 31 11.95 15.19 -1.05
C HIS A 31 11.28 16.05 -2.13
N GLY A 32 10.09 16.61 -1.88
CA GLY A 32 9.47 17.62 -2.75
C GLY A 32 8.13 17.24 -3.37
N ALA A 33 7.64 16.01 -3.19
CA ALA A 33 6.32 15.63 -3.70
C ALA A 33 5.21 16.43 -2.99
N ARG A 34 4.24 16.95 -3.77
CA ARG A 34 3.10 17.73 -3.23
C ARG A 34 1.73 17.20 -3.68
N SER A 35 1.71 16.11 -4.43
CA SER A 35 0.48 15.44 -4.87
C SER A 35 0.68 13.93 -4.87
N LEU A 36 0.06 13.24 -3.92
CA LEU A 36 0.09 11.80 -3.78
C LEU A 36 -1.29 11.20 -4.05
N ILE A 37 -1.33 10.15 -4.85
CA ILE A 37 -2.53 9.40 -5.19
C ILE A 37 -2.33 7.96 -4.73
N PHE A 38 -3.24 7.43 -3.93
CA PHE A 38 -3.15 6.07 -3.42
C PHE A 38 -4.21 5.16 -4.02
N ILE A 39 -3.81 4.02 -4.57
CA ILE A 39 -4.72 2.90 -4.85
C ILE A 39 -4.57 1.90 -3.71
N SER A 40 -5.66 1.62 -2.99
CA SER A 40 -5.66 0.66 -1.90
C SER A 40 -7.05 0.10 -1.66
N ARG A 41 -7.12 -1.12 -1.12
CA ARG A 41 -8.39 -1.78 -0.78
C ARG A 41 -9.20 -1.00 0.25
N SER A 42 -8.54 -0.46 1.28
CA SER A 42 -9.20 0.29 2.37
C SER A 42 -9.50 1.73 2.02
N ALA A 43 -8.83 2.32 1.02
CA ALA A 43 -8.95 3.75 0.64
C ALA A 43 -8.87 4.72 1.82
N GLY A 44 -8.02 4.41 2.79
CA GLY A 44 -7.87 5.24 3.97
C GLY A 44 -9.05 5.25 4.94
N LYS A 45 -9.97 4.27 4.88
CA LYS A 45 -11.12 4.19 5.81
C LYS A 45 -10.72 3.97 7.28
N LYS A 46 -9.47 3.60 7.58
CA LYS A 46 -8.97 3.43 8.95
C LYS A 46 -8.64 4.79 9.56
N VAL A 47 -8.86 4.95 10.86
CA VAL A 47 -8.51 6.18 11.60
C VAL A 47 -7.03 6.52 11.42
N GLU A 48 -6.15 5.53 11.54
CA GLU A 48 -4.70 5.63 11.33
C GLU A 48 -4.30 6.10 9.92
N ASP A 49 -5.15 5.86 8.92
CA ASP A 49 -4.89 6.33 7.55
C ASP A 49 -5.28 7.80 7.42
N GLN A 50 -6.36 8.24 8.09
CA GLN A 50 -6.79 9.64 8.11
C GLN A 50 -5.82 10.53 8.87
N GLU A 51 -5.28 10.06 10.00
CA GLU A 51 -4.23 10.76 10.75
C GLU A 51 -2.98 10.95 9.88
N PHE A 52 -2.56 9.88 9.22
CA PHE A 52 -1.45 9.92 8.27
C PHE A 52 -1.68 10.91 7.11
N PHE A 53 -2.89 10.97 6.55
CA PHE A 53 -3.20 11.95 5.50
C PHE A 53 -3.10 13.39 6.00
N ARG A 54 -3.59 13.68 7.20
CA ARG A 54 -3.47 15.00 7.81
C ARG A 54 -2.01 15.40 8.02
N GLU A 55 -1.13 14.46 8.39
CA GLU A 55 0.31 14.72 8.50
C GLU A 55 0.92 15.12 7.15
N LEU A 56 0.60 14.39 6.07
CA LEU A 56 1.05 14.72 4.72
C LEU A 56 0.50 16.08 4.25
N GLU A 57 -0.78 16.35 4.51
CA GLU A 57 -1.43 17.62 4.18
C GLU A 57 -0.84 18.80 4.95
N SER A 58 -0.51 18.62 6.23
CA SER A 58 0.19 19.62 7.04
C SER A 58 1.59 19.95 6.50
N SER A 59 2.19 19.01 5.76
CA SER A 59 3.47 19.20 5.07
C SER A 59 3.30 19.80 3.66
N GLY A 60 2.09 20.25 3.32
CA GLY A 60 1.76 20.89 2.04
C GLY A 60 1.51 19.91 0.90
N CYS A 61 1.27 18.63 1.18
CA CYS A 61 0.97 17.63 0.17
C CYS A 61 -0.52 17.33 0.08
N SER A 62 -1.09 17.45 -1.12
CA SER A 62 -2.44 16.97 -1.40
C SER A 62 -2.47 15.44 -1.48
N VAL A 63 -3.51 14.83 -0.90
CA VAL A 63 -3.71 13.37 -0.92
C VAL A 63 -5.04 13.03 -1.61
N SER A 64 -5.00 12.07 -2.52
CA SER A 64 -6.19 11.49 -3.15
C SER A 64 -6.16 9.97 -3.01
N THR A 65 -7.32 9.34 -2.88
CA THR A 65 -7.39 7.88 -2.71
C THR A 65 -8.44 7.27 -3.64
N VAL A 66 -8.13 6.07 -4.13
CA VAL A 66 -9.05 5.21 -4.87
C VAL A 66 -9.16 3.88 -4.12
N ALA A 67 -10.40 3.55 -3.76
CA ALA A 67 -10.75 2.22 -3.28
C ALA A 67 -10.70 1.25 -4.45
N GLY A 68 -9.75 0.32 -4.43
CA GLY A 68 -9.63 -0.61 -5.53
C GLY A 68 -8.30 -1.37 -5.59
N PHE A 69 -8.07 -1.90 -6.78
CA PHE A 69 -7.01 -2.83 -7.10
C PHE A 69 -6.21 -2.34 -8.30
N VAL A 70 -4.89 -2.56 -8.29
CA VAL A 70 -4.04 -2.14 -9.41
C VAL A 70 -4.21 -3.04 -10.64
N GLU A 71 -4.65 -4.27 -10.45
CA GLU A 71 -5.04 -5.18 -11.52
C GLU A 71 -6.35 -4.79 -12.23
N SER A 72 -7.14 -3.88 -11.64
CA SER A 72 -8.36 -3.35 -12.25
C SER A 72 -8.04 -2.13 -13.12
N MET A 73 -8.23 -2.27 -14.43
CA MET A 73 -8.05 -1.17 -15.39
C MET A 73 -8.93 0.04 -15.02
N GLU A 74 -10.16 -0.20 -14.57
CA GLU A 74 -11.09 0.84 -14.18
C GLU A 74 -10.57 1.66 -12.98
N ASP A 75 -10.01 0.98 -11.97
CA ASP A 75 -9.49 1.65 -10.77
C ASP A 75 -8.21 2.43 -11.09
N VAL A 76 -7.36 1.91 -11.96
CA VAL A 76 -6.18 2.62 -12.47
C VAL A 76 -6.59 3.86 -13.24
N GLN A 77 -7.60 3.77 -14.12
CA GLN A 77 -8.13 4.92 -14.86
C GLN A 77 -8.70 5.99 -13.93
N LYS A 78 -9.46 5.59 -12.89
CA LYS A 78 -9.95 6.52 -11.85
C LYS A 78 -8.79 7.23 -11.17
N ALA A 79 -7.76 6.49 -10.76
CA ALA A 79 -6.60 7.06 -10.06
C ALA A 79 -5.82 8.04 -10.95
N ILE A 80 -5.62 7.70 -12.23
CA ILE A 80 -5.00 8.60 -13.19
C ILE A 80 -5.86 9.87 -13.40
N GLY A 81 -7.19 9.72 -13.46
CA GLY A 81 -8.12 10.85 -13.60
C GLY A 81 -8.16 11.80 -12.40
N LEU A 82 -7.72 11.36 -11.21
CA LEU A 82 -7.59 12.21 -10.03
C LEU A 82 -6.30 13.03 -10.01
N ALA A 83 -5.34 12.78 -10.91
CA ALA A 83 -4.10 13.52 -10.93
C ALA A 83 -4.32 14.97 -11.39
N PRO A 84 -4.11 15.98 -10.53
CA PRO A 84 -4.28 17.38 -10.93
C PRO A 84 -3.21 17.85 -11.93
N ARG A 85 -2.11 17.09 -12.06
CA ARG A 85 -0.94 17.40 -12.88
C ARG A 85 -0.45 16.11 -13.56
N ARG A 86 0.59 16.23 -14.39
CA ARG A 86 1.23 15.06 -15.00
C ARG A 86 1.72 14.10 -13.91
N ILE A 87 1.58 12.80 -14.14
CA ILE A 87 2.15 11.79 -13.25
C ILE A 87 3.63 11.65 -13.58
N ALA A 88 4.51 12.00 -12.64
CA ALA A 88 5.96 11.89 -12.83
C ALA A 88 6.52 10.56 -12.30
N GLY A 89 5.77 9.84 -11.46
CA GLY A 89 6.23 8.58 -10.89
C GLY A 89 5.10 7.69 -10.40
N VAL A 90 5.33 6.38 -10.50
CA VAL A 90 4.46 5.33 -9.96
C VAL A 90 5.30 4.44 -9.06
N ILE A 91 4.83 4.20 -7.84
CA ILE A 91 5.48 3.33 -6.87
C ILE A 91 4.55 2.17 -6.56
N HIS A 92 4.96 0.96 -6.94
CA HIS A 92 4.20 -0.25 -6.70
C HIS A 92 4.63 -0.92 -5.38
N LEU A 93 3.84 -0.71 -4.33
CA LEU A 93 4.05 -1.25 -2.98
C LEU A 93 3.01 -2.30 -2.59
N ALA A 94 2.13 -2.68 -3.53
CA ALA A 94 1.15 -3.71 -3.29
C ALA A 94 1.87 -5.07 -3.24
N MET A 95 1.85 -5.70 -2.06
CA MET A 95 2.44 -7.01 -1.84
C MET A 95 1.53 -7.82 -0.93
N ILE A 96 1.45 -9.13 -1.19
CA ILE A 96 0.81 -10.09 -0.31
C ILE A 96 1.86 -11.12 0.10
N LEU A 97 2.21 -11.14 1.39
CA LEU A 97 3.05 -12.19 1.95
C LEU A 97 2.18 -13.43 2.21
N ARG A 98 2.55 -14.56 1.62
CA ARG A 98 1.91 -15.86 1.90
C ARG A 98 2.96 -16.81 2.46
N VAL A 99 2.86 -17.13 3.75
CA VAL A 99 3.68 -18.16 4.40
C VAL A 99 2.89 -19.46 4.43
N CYS A 100 3.39 -20.50 3.78
CA CYS A 100 2.78 -21.82 3.79
C CYS A 100 3.55 -22.75 4.72
N PHE A 101 2.99 -23.08 5.89
CA PHE A 101 3.57 -24.06 6.82
C PHE A 101 3.11 -25.50 6.55
N LYS A 102 2.33 -25.74 5.49
CA LYS A 102 1.63 -27.01 5.27
C LYS A 102 2.60 -28.20 5.09
N SER A 103 3.79 -27.97 4.52
CA SER A 103 4.76 -29.05 4.29
C SER A 103 5.45 -29.54 5.58
N LEU A 104 5.73 -28.66 6.54
CA LEU A 104 6.40 -29.05 7.78
C LEU A 104 5.45 -29.83 8.70
N LEU A 105 4.19 -29.44 8.77
CA LEU A 105 3.17 -30.15 9.56
C LEU A 105 2.82 -31.52 8.96
N ALA A 106 2.80 -31.65 7.63
CA ALA A 106 2.59 -32.95 6.98
C ALA A 106 3.73 -33.94 7.28
N LEU A 107 4.99 -33.47 7.32
CA LEU A 107 6.15 -34.29 7.72
C LEU A 107 6.09 -34.71 9.20
N LEU A 108 5.70 -33.81 10.10
CA LEU A 108 5.55 -34.12 11.53
C LEU A 108 4.39 -35.09 11.79
N ALA A 109 3.26 -34.94 11.08
CA ALA A 109 2.12 -35.84 11.15
C ALA A 109 2.39 -37.23 10.52
N SER A 110 3.30 -37.34 9.54
CA SER A 110 3.69 -38.63 8.97
C SER A 110 4.71 -39.41 9.83
N SER A 111 5.48 -38.73 10.70
CA SER A 111 6.47 -39.39 11.59
C SER A 111 5.92 -39.79 12.97
N SER A 112 4.80 -39.21 13.39
CA SER A 112 4.14 -39.50 14.65
C SER A 112 2.75 -40.07 14.37
N GLY A 113 2.54 -41.37 14.57
CA GLY A 113 1.28 -42.07 14.27
C GLY A 113 0.08 -41.67 15.15
N HIS A 114 -0.13 -40.37 15.42
CA HIS A 114 -1.24 -39.83 16.21
C HIS A 114 -1.96 -38.69 15.47
N PRO A 115 -3.31 -38.67 15.47
CA PRO A 115 -4.09 -37.69 14.72
C PRO A 115 -4.15 -36.38 15.48
N TYR A 116 -3.28 -35.43 15.17
CA TYR A 116 -3.42 -34.06 15.66
C TYR A 116 -4.26 -33.23 14.69
N THR A 117 -5.52 -33.00 15.03
CA THR A 117 -6.41 -32.07 14.31
C THR A 117 -6.07 -30.64 14.70
N PHE A 118 -5.38 -29.89 13.81
CA PHE A 118 -5.11 -28.47 14.01
C PHE A 118 -6.10 -27.61 13.23
N ARG A 119 -6.82 -26.72 13.92
CA ARG A 119 -7.71 -25.69 13.31
C ARG A 119 -6.87 -24.56 12.71
N GLU A 120 -7.17 -24.18 11.46
CA GLU A 120 -6.63 -22.98 10.82
C GLU A 120 -7.01 -21.75 11.67
N VAL A 121 -6.00 -21.00 12.16
CA VAL A 121 -6.20 -19.64 12.67
C VAL A 121 -6.18 -18.73 11.44
N GLN A 122 -7.36 -18.28 11.03
CA GLN A 122 -7.49 -17.20 10.05
C GLN A 122 -7.01 -15.92 10.72
N PHE A 123 -6.05 -15.23 10.10
CA PHE A 123 -5.69 -13.87 10.47
C PHE A 123 -6.54 -12.92 9.60
N ASP A 124 -7.37 -12.11 10.26
CA ASP A 124 -8.19 -11.04 9.67
C ASP A 124 -7.35 -9.87 9.13
#